data_AF-A0A9E7GJD1-F1
#
_entry.id   AF-A0A9E7GJD1-F1
#
_cell.length_a   1.000
_cell.length_b   1.000
_cell.length_c   1.000
_cell.angle_alpha   90.00
_cell.angle_beta   90.00
_cell.angle_gamma   90.00
#
_symmetry.space_group_name_H-M   'P 1'
#
loop_
_entity.id
_entity.type
_entity.pdbx_description
1 polymer ?
#
loop_
_entity_poly.entity_id
_entity_poly.type
_entity_poly.pdbx_seq_one_letter_code
_entity_poly.pdbx_strand_id
1 'polypeptide(L)'
;MSSPTKKPSCSEVAAKPWAAYRGQWHDGEESFKMPLHYPRYTKAQYEAMEEAQLDFLLKEYGLPCRGDVAEKRKDAMGHFLWSQE
;
A
#
# COMPACT_ATOMS: atom_id res chain seq x y z
N MET A 1 -19.18 7.49 43.52
CA MET A 1 -20.09 8.33 42.71
C MET A 1 -19.37 8.60 41.40
N SER A 2 -19.62 7.79 40.37
CA SER A 2 -18.93 7.92 39.09
C SER A 2 -19.65 8.95 38.24
N SER A 3 -19.04 10.12 38.07
CA SER A 3 -19.52 11.14 37.14
C SER A 3 -19.38 10.64 35.70
N PRO A 4 -20.42 10.72 34.86
CA PRO A 4 -20.30 10.38 33.44
C PRO A 4 -19.62 11.53 32.69
N THR A 5 -18.44 11.28 32.12
CA THR A 5 -17.77 12.24 31.24
C THR A 5 -18.55 12.35 29.93
N LYS A 6 -19.28 13.47 29.79
CA LYS A 6 -19.96 13.88 28.56
C LYS A 6 -18.91 14.05 27.46
N LYS A 7 -18.99 13.24 26.39
CA LYS A 7 -18.14 13.43 25.21
C LYS A 7 -18.45 14.81 24.60
N PRO A 8 -17.44 15.62 24.25
CA PRO A 8 -17.67 16.91 23.63
C PRO A 8 -18.32 16.73 22.26
N SER A 9 -19.29 17.61 21.98
CA SER A 9 -19.98 17.73 20.70
C SER A 9 -19.00 18.17 19.61
N CYS A 10 -19.23 17.69 18.38
CA CYS A 10 -18.39 17.93 17.19
C CYS A 10 -18.17 19.42 16.84
N SER A 11 -18.92 20.33 17.48
CA SER A 11 -18.82 21.78 17.28
C SER A 11 -17.75 22.49 18.13
N GLU A 12 -17.09 21.81 19.07
CA GLU A 12 -16.12 22.43 19.98
C GLU A 12 -14.66 22.15 19.57
N VAL A 13 -14.35 22.32 18.29
CA VAL A 13 -12.97 22.39 17.77
C VAL A 13 -12.48 23.83 17.92
N ALA A 14 -12.29 24.27 19.17
CA ALA A 14 -11.56 25.49 19.46
C ALA A 14 -10.06 25.15 19.59
N ALA A 15 -9.31 25.50 18.55
CA ALA A 15 -7.88 25.81 18.57
C ALA A 15 -7.02 24.99 19.54
N LYS A 16 -6.71 23.75 19.17
CA LYS A 16 -5.53 23.07 19.72
C LYS A 16 -4.39 23.22 18.72
N PRO A 17 -3.24 23.81 19.09
CA PRO A 17 -2.08 23.84 18.22
C PRO A 17 -1.70 22.40 17.89
N TRP A 18 -1.46 22.15 16.61
CA TRP A 18 -0.98 20.89 16.01
C TRP A 18 0.20 20.23 16.78
N ALA A 19 0.86 20.97 17.68
CA ALA A 19 1.89 20.50 18.60
C ALA A 19 1.44 19.35 19.54
N ALA A 20 0.15 19.24 19.88
CA ALA A 20 -0.35 18.20 20.80
C ALA A 20 -0.51 16.79 20.17
N TYR A 21 -0.38 16.66 18.84
CA TYR A 21 -0.42 15.38 18.13
C TYR A 21 0.96 14.86 17.71
N ARG A 22 2.05 15.54 18.10
CA ARG A 22 3.41 14.98 17.98
C ARG A 22 3.68 14.05 19.15
N GLY A 23 3.25 12.80 19.06
CA GLY A 23 3.65 11.82 20.07
C GLY A 23 2.83 10.55 20.15
N GLN A 24 2.48 9.93 19.01
CA GLN A 24 2.20 8.49 18.96
C GLN A 24 2.15 8.00 17.50
N TRP A 25 3.06 8.47 16.64
CA TRP A 25 3.39 7.66 15.48
C TRP A 25 4.35 6.63 16.04
N HIS A 26 3.84 5.42 16.27
CA HIS A 26 4.73 4.29 16.44
C HIS A 26 5.62 4.29 15.19
N ASP A 27 6.93 4.42 15.40
CA ASP A 27 7.94 3.93 14.46
C ASP A 27 7.68 2.43 14.30
N GLY A 28 6.67 2.09 13.50
CA GLY A 28 6.64 0.83 12.81
C GLY A 28 7.78 0.91 11.83
N GLU A 29 8.79 0.06 12.00
CA GLU A 29 9.96 -0.09 11.14
C GLU A 29 9.61 -0.53 9.70
N GLU A 30 8.42 -0.20 9.22
CA GLU A 30 7.94 -0.40 7.87
C GLU A 30 7.54 0.96 7.31
N SER A 31 8.55 1.81 7.09
CA SER A 31 8.42 2.89 6.12
C SER A 31 7.91 2.29 4.81
N PHE A 32 6.75 2.72 4.33
CA PHE A 32 6.28 2.33 3.00
C PHE A 32 7.32 2.79 1.98
N LYS A 33 8.16 1.86 1.53
CA LYS A 33 9.09 2.09 0.43
C LYS A 33 8.29 1.93 -0.84
N MET A 34 7.97 3.05 -1.48
CA MET A 34 7.47 3.02 -2.86
C MET A 34 8.51 2.29 -3.72
N PRO A 35 8.23 1.10 -4.27
CA PRO A 35 9.22 0.36 -5.03
C PRO A 35 9.57 1.17 -6.27
N LEU A 36 10.81 1.68 -6.31
CA LEU A 36 11.38 2.43 -7.44
C LEU A 36 11.79 1.52 -8.61
N HIS A 37 11.66 0.20 -8.46
CA HIS A 37 12.15 -0.74 -9.47
C HIS A 37 11.19 -0.84 -10.64
N TYR A 38 11.61 -0.25 -11.76
CA TYR A 38 11.02 -0.46 -13.06
C TYR A 38 10.82 -1.96 -13.33
N PRO A 39 9.71 -2.33 -13.99
CA PRO A 39 9.48 -3.70 -14.39
C PRO A 39 10.66 -4.17 -15.26
N ARG A 40 11.29 -5.29 -14.89
CA ARG A 40 12.42 -5.90 -15.63
C ARG A 40 12.04 -6.36 -17.03
N TYR A 41 10.75 -6.54 -17.26
CA TYR A 41 10.16 -7.06 -18.48
C TYR A 41 9.16 -6.05 -19.03
N THR A 42 8.90 -6.08 -20.34
CA THR A 42 7.90 -5.22 -20.96
C THR A 42 6.49 -5.66 -20.58
N LYS A 43 5.51 -4.76 -20.73
CA LYS A 43 4.10 -5.07 -20.47
C LYS A 43 3.61 -6.32 -21.23
N ALA A 44 4.01 -6.45 -22.50
CA ALA A 44 3.68 -7.61 -23.33
C ALA A 44 4.30 -8.92 -22.81
N GLN A 45 5.51 -8.86 -22.23
CA GLN A 45 6.15 -10.03 -21.62
C GLN A 45 5.36 -10.48 -20.38
N TYR A 46 4.87 -9.55 -19.56
CA TYR A 46 4.01 -9.89 -18.42
C TYR A 46 2.69 -10.54 -18.85
N GLU A 47 2.10 -10.12 -19.97
CA GLU A 47 0.88 -10.74 -20.52
C GLU A 47 1.13 -12.17 -20.98
N ALA A 48 2.35 -12.48 -21.46
CA ALA A 48 2.75 -13.80 -21.91
C ALA A 48 3.29 -14.72 -20.79
N MET A 49 3.62 -14.18 -19.61
CA MET A 49 4.16 -14.96 -18.49
C MET A 49 3.14 -15.95 -17.93
N GLU A 50 3.63 -17.15 -17.61
CA GLU A 50 2.85 -18.20 -16.97
C GLU A 50 2.62 -17.88 -15.49
N GLU A 51 1.59 -18.50 -14.89
CA GLU A 51 1.20 -18.27 -13.50
C GLU A 51 2.36 -18.45 -12.51
N ALA A 52 3.13 -19.54 -12.67
CA ALA A 52 4.25 -19.82 -11.79
C ALA A 52 5.30 -18.69 -11.84
N GLN A 53 5.56 -18.13 -13.02
CA GLN A 53 6.50 -17.03 -13.16
C GLN A 53 5.98 -15.74 -12.51
N LEU A 54 4.68 -15.47 -12.61
CA LEU A 54 4.05 -14.34 -11.94
C LEU A 54 4.08 -14.49 -10.42
N ASP A 55 3.88 -15.71 -9.90
CA ASP A 55 3.93 -15.99 -8.46
C ASP A 55 5.34 -15.76 -7.89
N PHE A 56 6.37 -16.25 -8.58
CA PHE A 56 7.76 -15.98 -8.18
C PHE A 56 8.07 -14.49 -8.22
N LEU A 57 7.60 -13.81 -9.27
CA LEU A 57 7.86 -12.39 -9.47
C LEU A 57 7.15 -11.54 -8.41
N LEU A 58 5.85 -11.71 -8.21
CA LEU A 58 5.10 -11.02 -7.17
C LEU A 58 5.71 -11.28 -5.78
N LYS A 59 6.18 -12.49 -5.51
CA LYS A 59 6.89 -12.83 -4.27
C LYS A 59 8.25 -12.11 -4.15
N GLU A 60 9.02 -11.99 -5.22
CA GLU A 60 10.29 -11.23 -5.24
C GLU A 60 10.04 -9.74 -4.93
N TYR A 61 8.93 -9.19 -5.43
CA TYR A 61 8.51 -7.82 -5.17
C TYR A 61 7.76 -7.64 -3.83
N GLY A 62 7.49 -8.71 -3.07
CA GLY A 62 6.71 -8.65 -1.83
C GLY A 62 5.24 -8.27 -2.04
N LEU A 63 4.72 -8.48 -3.25
CA LEU A 63 3.34 -8.20 -3.63
C LEU A 63 2.41 -9.39 -3.32
N PRO A 64 1.13 -9.13 -3.03
CA PRO A 64 0.18 -10.20 -2.77
C PRO A 64 -0.12 -11.02 -4.03
N CYS A 65 0.20 -12.31 -4.00
CA CYS A 65 -0.19 -13.29 -5.05
C CYS A 65 -1.52 -13.93 -4.66
N ARG A 66 -2.66 -13.27 -4.92
CA ARG A 66 -4.00 -13.83 -4.63
C ARG A 66 -4.83 -13.90 -5.91
N GLY A 67 -5.62 -14.96 -6.05
CA GLY A 67 -6.55 -15.10 -7.16
C GLY A 67 -6.06 -15.99 -8.30
N ASP A 68 -6.80 -15.96 -9.41
CA ASP A 68 -6.49 -16.69 -10.65
C ASP A 68 -5.35 -16.02 -11.44
N VAL A 69 -4.81 -16.70 -12.46
CA VAL A 69 -3.73 -16.20 -13.32
C VAL A 69 -4.04 -14.80 -13.88
N ALA A 70 -5.29 -14.57 -14.27
CA ALA A 70 -5.74 -13.28 -14.78
C ALA A 70 -5.67 -12.16 -13.73
N GLU A 71 -6.00 -12.47 -12.48
CA GLU A 71 -5.93 -11.51 -11.36
C GLU A 71 -4.47 -11.20 -11.02
N LYS A 72 -3.62 -12.23 -10.94
CA LYS A 72 -2.17 -12.08 -10.72
C LYS A 72 -1.51 -11.22 -11.79
N ARG A 73 -1.89 -11.40 -13.07
CA ARG A 73 -1.42 -10.56 -14.18
C ARG A 73 -1.84 -9.12 -14.01
N LYS A 74 -3.12 -8.90 -13.69
CA LYS A 74 -3.66 -7.55 -13.51
C LYS A 74 -2.99 -6.83 -12.34
N ASP A 75 -2.75 -7.53 -11.25
CA ASP A 75 -2.07 -6.99 -10.07
C ASP A 75 -0.62 -6.65 -10.40
N ALA A 76 0.14 -7.60 -10.98
CA ALA A 76 1.50 -7.34 -11.44
C ALA A 76 1.54 -6.12 -12.36
N MET A 77 0.65 -6.04 -13.36
CA MET A 77 0.61 -4.93 -14.29
C MET A 77 0.12 -3.61 -13.70
N GLY A 78 -0.71 -3.65 -12.66
CA GLY A 78 -1.24 -2.48 -11.98
C GLY A 78 -0.25 -1.87 -10.97
N HIS A 79 0.69 -2.66 -10.46
CA HIS A 79 1.71 -2.18 -9.53
C HIS A 79 2.87 -1.44 -10.21
N PHE A 80 3.12 -1.67 -11.50
CA PHE A 80 4.25 -1.05 -12.20
C PHE A 80 3.86 0.21 -12.97
N LEU A 81 4.70 1.25 -12.86
CA LEU A 81 4.68 2.40 -13.74
C LEU A 81 5.38 2.04 -15.04
N TRP A 82 4.60 1.79 -16.09
CA TRP A 82 5.11 1.51 -17.43
C TRP A 82 5.56 2.82 -18.06
N SER A 83 6.85 2.95 -18.38
CA SER A 83 7.30 4.00 -19.29
C SER A 83 6.58 3.82 -20.62
N GLN A 84 5.79 4.81 -21.01
CA GLN A 84 5.36 4.92 -22.39
C GLN A 84 6.59 5.44 -23.13
N GLU A 85 7.27 4.57 -23.87
CA GLU A 85 8.22 5.03 -24.89
C GLU A 85 7.47 5.89 -25.92
#